data_AF-A0A1S1D6E6-F1
#
_entry.id   AF-A0A1S1D6E6-F1
#
_cell.length_a   1.000
_cell.length_b   1.000
_cell.length_c   1.000
_cell.angle_alpha   90.00
_cell.angle_beta   90.00
_cell.angle_gamma   90.00
#
_symmetry.space_group_name_H-M   'P 1'
#
loop_
_entity.id
_entity.type
_entity.pdbx_description
1 polymer ?
#
loop_
_entity_poly.entity_id
_entity_poly.type
_entity_poly.pdbx_seq_one_letter_code
_entity_poly.pdbx_strand_id
1 'polypeptide(L)'
;MRIFLIIIWGIMAFISVTGTLYIITNYEIQRWKDVARRRQGAYIRRVNQAEALLTIFTPGFPCLFLYLHLVDEGSAGIFYESIALLGSIGLMMYAWYVHIAYVKISPEGVEQRMWSARTTVYPFNAIDGIEYYEATSTDDQDLVSFYSKSGKLIAAFCPIIHKNYRLMAIVRFRIENERWPDMDNPSDIARVDALDSGPDTVPYFRGKEKVTGLADVDM
;
A
#
# COMPACT_ATOMS: atom_id res chain seq x y z
N MET A 1 14.99 -21.25 -33.08
CA MET A 1 13.92 -20.81 -32.16
C MET A 1 14.17 -21.27 -30.73
N ARG A 2 14.49 -22.54 -30.47
CA ARG A 2 14.76 -23.08 -29.12
C ARG A 2 15.82 -22.32 -28.32
N ILE A 3 17.03 -22.12 -28.86
CA ILE A 3 18.11 -21.39 -28.17
C ILE A 3 17.68 -19.97 -27.77
N PHE A 4 16.93 -19.30 -28.65
CA PHE A 4 16.40 -17.96 -28.37
C PHE A 4 15.40 -17.97 -27.20
N LEU A 5 14.49 -18.95 -27.16
CA LEU A 5 13.54 -19.10 -26.05
C LEU A 5 14.24 -19.45 -24.74
N ILE A 6 15.26 -20.31 -24.77
CA ILE A 6 16.09 -20.61 -23.59
C ILE A 6 16.73 -19.33 -23.04
N ILE A 7 17.28 -18.47 -23.90
CA ILE A 7 17.89 -17.21 -23.47
C ILE A 7 16.84 -16.29 -22.84
N ILE A 8 15.67 -16.12 -23.46
CA ILE A 8 14.60 -15.27 -22.92
C ILE A 8 14.12 -15.78 -21.56
N TRP A 9 13.72 -17.05 -21.49
CA TRP A 9 13.22 -17.66 -20.27
C TRP A 9 14.29 -17.73 -19.19
N GLY A 10 15.56 -17.89 -19.57
CA GLY A 10 16.71 -17.83 -18.68
C GLY A 10 16.90 -16.45 -18.05
N ILE A 11 16.84 -15.39 -18.85
CA ILE A 11 16.92 -14.01 -18.37
C ILE A 11 15.73 -13.71 -17.44
N MET A 12 14.52 -14.08 -17.83
CA MET A 12 13.33 -13.85 -16.99
C MET A 12 13.38 -14.66 -15.69
N ALA A 13 13.85 -15.91 -15.71
CA ALA A 13 14.03 -16.72 -14.51
C ALA A 13 15.06 -16.09 -13.58
N PHE A 14 16.20 -15.63 -14.11
CA PHE A 14 17.21 -14.97 -13.31
C PHE A 14 16.69 -13.68 -12.65
N ILE A 15 16.05 -12.80 -13.41
CA ILE A 15 15.47 -11.54 -12.89
C ILE A 15 14.37 -11.81 -11.86
N SER A 16 13.45 -12.73 -12.16
CA SER A 16 12.33 -13.03 -11.27
C SER A 16 12.78 -13.67 -9.95
N VAL A 17 13.73 -14.61 -9.97
CA VAL A 17 14.28 -15.22 -8.75
C VAL A 17 15.02 -14.20 -7.91
N THR A 18 15.99 -13.47 -8.51
CA THR A 18 16.79 -12.48 -7.77
C THR A 18 15.94 -11.32 -7.26
N GLY A 19 15.00 -10.82 -8.07
CA GLY A 19 14.04 -9.79 -7.70
C GLY A 19 13.14 -10.23 -6.55
N THR A 20 12.61 -11.45 -6.58
CA THR A 20 11.76 -11.99 -5.51
C THR A 20 12.50 -12.08 -4.19
N LEU A 21 13.72 -12.64 -4.19
CA LEU A 21 14.56 -12.71 -2.99
C LEU A 21 14.85 -11.31 -2.42
N TYR A 22 15.18 -10.36 -3.29
CA TYR A 22 15.40 -8.97 -2.90
C TYR A 22 14.13 -8.35 -2.28
N ILE A 23 12.97 -8.49 -2.92
CA ILE A 23 11.71 -7.88 -2.48
C ILE A 23 11.31 -8.43 -1.12
N ILE A 24 11.31 -9.76 -0.93
CA ILE A 24 10.94 -10.39 0.34
C ILE A 24 11.90 -9.99 1.45
N THR A 25 13.21 -10.06 1.19
CA THR A 25 14.23 -9.72 2.19
C THR A 25 14.14 -8.24 2.58
N ASN A 26 14.03 -7.35 1.59
CA ASN A 26 13.89 -5.93 1.84
C ASN A 26 12.56 -5.61 2.55
N TYR A 27 11.47 -6.29 2.20
CA TYR A 27 10.18 -6.16 2.88
C TYR A 27 10.30 -6.50 4.37
N GLU A 28 10.89 -7.65 4.72
CA GLU A 28 11.05 -8.04 6.12
C GLU A 28 12.00 -7.10 6.86
N ILE A 29 13.16 -6.74 6.29
CA ILE A 29 14.08 -5.76 6.89
C ILE A 29 13.38 -4.43 7.16
N GLN A 30 12.60 -3.93 6.19
CA GLN A 30 11.87 -2.68 6.35
C GLN A 30 10.77 -2.81 7.40
N ARG A 31 10.05 -3.93 7.46
CA ARG A 31 9.03 -4.19 8.48
C ARG A 31 9.62 -4.16 9.90
N TRP A 32 10.79 -4.76 10.11
CA TRP A 32 11.52 -4.68 11.38
C TRP A 32 11.90 -3.23 11.73
N LYS A 33 12.43 -2.48 10.76
CA LYS A 33 12.74 -1.06 10.93
C LYS A 33 11.49 -0.21 11.22
N ASP A 34 10.37 -0.55 10.61
CA ASP A 34 9.10 0.17 10.79
C ASP A 34 8.55 -0.06 12.21
N VAL A 35 8.69 -1.26 12.79
CA VAL A 35 8.36 -1.50 14.20
C VAL A 35 9.22 -0.65 15.14
N ALA A 36 10.51 -0.47 14.83
CA ALA A 36 11.39 0.42 15.59
C ALA A 36 10.99 1.89 15.43
N ARG A 37 10.63 2.32 14.22
CA ARG A 37 10.18 3.69 13.91
C ARG A 37 8.82 4.04 14.51
N ARG A 38 7.92 3.07 14.69
CA ARG A 38 6.66 3.27 15.43
C ARG A 38 6.91 3.75 16.86
N ARG A 39 7.97 3.23 17.51
CA ARG A 39 8.38 3.69 18.85
C ARG A 39 8.90 5.14 18.86
N GLN A 40 9.22 5.68 17.70
CA GLN A 40 9.68 7.06 17.48
C GLN A 40 8.57 7.93 16.86
N GLY A 41 7.30 7.50 16.93
CA GLY A 41 6.15 8.26 16.41
C GLY A 41 5.96 8.20 14.89
N ALA A 42 6.84 7.51 14.14
CA ALA A 42 6.71 7.34 12.70
C ALA A 42 5.99 6.03 12.35
N TYR A 43 4.74 6.14 11.93
CA TYR A 43 3.86 5.03 11.58
C TYR A 43 3.94 4.71 10.10
N ILE A 44 4.66 3.64 9.75
CA ILE A 44 4.76 3.15 8.36
C ILE A 44 3.95 1.85 8.24
N ARG A 45 3.07 1.81 7.23
CA ARG A 45 2.24 0.67 6.90
C ARG A 45 2.48 0.26 5.45
N ARG A 46 2.78 -1.02 5.27
CA ARG A 46 3.06 -1.66 3.97
C ARG A 46 1.98 -2.69 3.67
N VAL A 47 2.04 -3.23 2.46
CA VAL A 47 1.28 -4.42 2.02
C VAL A 47 1.37 -5.52 3.08
N ASN A 48 0.32 -6.34 3.23
CA ASN A 48 0.28 -7.36 4.27
C ASN A 48 1.37 -8.42 4.07
N GLN A 49 1.83 -9.08 5.15
CA GLN A 49 2.87 -10.11 5.05
C GLN A 49 2.41 -11.30 4.19
N ALA A 50 1.13 -11.68 4.29
CA ALA A 50 0.57 -12.75 3.46
C ALA A 50 0.63 -12.39 1.96
N GLU A 51 0.29 -11.15 1.60
CA GLU A 51 0.38 -10.65 0.23
C GLU A 51 1.84 -10.54 -0.22
N ALA A 52 2.74 -10.06 0.64
CA ALA A 52 4.16 -10.02 0.33
C ALA A 52 4.74 -11.43 0.09
N LEU A 53 4.28 -12.44 0.82
CA LEU A 53 4.70 -13.83 0.62
C LEU A 53 4.24 -14.40 -0.73
N LEU A 54 3.09 -13.96 -1.27
CA LEU A 54 2.62 -14.39 -2.59
C LEU A 54 3.62 -14.02 -3.72
N THR A 55 4.51 -13.06 -3.49
CA THR A 55 5.59 -12.75 -4.45
C THR A 55 6.54 -13.93 -4.69
N ILE A 56 6.56 -14.95 -3.82
CA ILE A 56 7.35 -16.18 -4.02
C ILE A 56 6.96 -16.95 -5.29
N PHE A 57 5.75 -16.74 -5.80
CA PHE A 57 5.28 -17.37 -7.04
C PHE A 57 5.76 -16.67 -8.31
N THR A 58 6.33 -15.46 -8.22
CA THR A 58 6.84 -14.69 -9.36
C THR A 58 7.78 -15.46 -10.28
N PRO A 59 8.76 -16.25 -9.79
CA PRO A 59 9.61 -17.05 -10.65
C PRO A 59 8.94 -18.31 -11.25
N GLY A 60 7.68 -18.62 -10.89
CA GLY A 60 7.00 -19.86 -11.28
C GLY A 60 6.98 -20.11 -12.79
N PHE A 61 6.36 -19.22 -13.57
CA PHE A 61 6.31 -19.35 -15.03
C PHE A 61 7.71 -19.27 -15.69
N PRO A 62 8.57 -18.30 -15.35
CA PRO A 62 9.90 -18.23 -15.94
C PRO A 62 10.76 -19.48 -15.72
N CYS A 63 10.79 -20.01 -14.50
CA CYS A 63 11.57 -21.21 -14.18
C CYS A 63 10.97 -22.46 -14.84
N LEU A 64 9.64 -22.60 -14.85
CA LEU A 64 8.97 -23.73 -15.49
C LEU A 64 9.26 -23.78 -16.99
N PHE A 65 9.11 -22.65 -17.69
CA PHE A 65 9.33 -22.61 -19.13
C PHE A 65 10.82 -22.75 -19.50
N LEU A 66 11.73 -22.19 -18.69
CA LEU A 66 13.15 -22.48 -18.86
C LEU A 66 13.42 -23.99 -18.75
N TYR A 67 12.89 -24.65 -17.71
CA TYR A 67 13.06 -26.10 -17.51
C TYR A 67 12.51 -26.90 -18.70
N LEU A 68 11.30 -26.58 -19.17
CA LEU A 68 10.69 -27.25 -20.32
C LEU A 68 11.57 -27.15 -21.57
N HIS A 69 12.13 -25.98 -21.88
CA HIS A 69 13.00 -25.81 -23.06
C HIS A 69 14.38 -26.48 -22.92
N LEU A 70 14.83 -26.72 -21.69
CA LEU A 70 16.06 -27.47 -21.42
C LEU A 70 15.88 -28.98 -21.59
N VAL A 71 14.74 -29.52 -21.14
CA VAL A 71 14.49 -30.97 -21.10
C VAL A 71 13.79 -31.48 -22.35
N ASP A 72 12.81 -30.74 -22.87
CA ASP A 72 12.07 -31.10 -24.08
C ASP A 72 12.72 -30.44 -25.31
N GLU A 73 12.73 -31.17 -26.42
CA GLU A 73 13.15 -30.65 -27.73
C GLU A 73 11.99 -29.95 -28.45
N GLY A 74 10.75 -30.26 -28.05
CA GLY A 74 9.53 -29.61 -28.54
C GLY A 74 9.32 -28.21 -27.96
N SER A 75 8.73 -27.32 -28.74
CA SER A 75 8.16 -26.07 -28.20
C SER A 75 6.75 -26.35 -27.70
N ALA A 76 6.38 -25.78 -26.55
CA ALA A 76 5.00 -25.82 -26.04
C ALA A 76 3.98 -25.22 -27.04
N GLY A 77 4.44 -24.48 -28.04
CA GLY A 77 3.62 -23.80 -29.04
C GLY A 77 3.38 -22.35 -28.67
N ILE A 78 3.27 -21.48 -29.68
CA ILE A 78 3.23 -20.02 -29.50
C ILE A 78 2.11 -19.54 -28.57
N PHE A 79 0.99 -20.26 -28.51
CA PHE A 79 -0.13 -19.97 -27.63
C PHE A 79 0.27 -20.08 -26.13
N TYR A 80 0.88 -21.20 -25.74
CA TYR A 80 1.30 -21.43 -24.36
C TYR A 80 2.46 -20.52 -23.95
N GLU A 81 3.41 -20.28 -24.86
CA GLU A 81 4.50 -19.30 -24.65
C GLU A 81 3.93 -17.89 -24.36
N SER A 82 2.91 -17.48 -25.12
CA SER A 82 2.28 -16.16 -24.96
C SER A 82 1.54 -16.03 -23.63
N ILE A 83 0.80 -17.07 -23.22
CA ILE A 83 0.11 -17.09 -21.92
C ILE A 83 1.11 -17.04 -20.77
N ALA A 84 2.18 -17.84 -20.84
CA ALA A 84 3.20 -17.86 -19.80
C ALA A 84 3.96 -16.53 -19.71
N LEU A 85 4.20 -15.87 -20.85
CA LEU A 85 4.83 -14.56 -20.89
C LEU A 85 3.93 -13.51 -20.21
N LEU A 86 2.64 -13.48 -20.56
CA LEU A 86 1.67 -12.57 -19.93
C LEU A 86 1.54 -12.84 -18.43
N GLY A 87 1.49 -14.11 -18.02
CA GLY A 87 1.47 -14.51 -16.62
C GLY A 87 2.72 -14.05 -15.86
N SER A 88 3.91 -14.20 -16.46
CA SER A 88 5.17 -13.73 -15.90
C SER A 88 5.18 -12.22 -15.69
N ILE A 89 4.73 -11.45 -16.70
CA ILE A 89 4.62 -9.99 -16.62
C ILE A 89 3.64 -9.60 -15.49
N GLY A 90 2.48 -10.25 -15.41
CA GLY A 90 1.49 -10.01 -14.36
C GLY A 90 2.04 -10.23 -12.95
N LEU A 91 2.77 -11.34 -12.73
CA LEU A 91 3.39 -11.62 -11.44
C LEU A 91 4.54 -10.66 -11.11
N MET A 92 5.36 -10.29 -12.10
CA MET A 92 6.42 -9.31 -11.90
C MET A 92 5.86 -7.92 -11.56
N MET A 93 4.75 -7.53 -12.20
CA MET A 93 3.99 -6.33 -11.84
C MET A 93 3.48 -6.43 -10.40
N TYR A 94 2.91 -7.56 -9.99
CA TYR A 94 2.50 -7.77 -8.61
C TYR A 94 3.65 -7.64 -7.61
N ALA A 95 4.81 -8.27 -7.88
CA ALA A 95 5.99 -8.15 -7.04
C ALA A 95 6.48 -6.69 -6.93
N TRP A 96 6.44 -5.96 -8.03
CA TRP A 96 6.76 -4.52 -8.04
C TRP A 96 5.79 -3.69 -7.19
N TYR A 97 4.49 -4.01 -7.23
CA TYR A 97 3.49 -3.38 -6.37
C TYR A 97 3.84 -3.58 -4.89
N VAL A 98 4.13 -4.81 -4.48
CA VAL A 98 4.53 -5.14 -3.10
C VAL A 98 5.77 -4.37 -2.68
N HIS A 99 6.73 -4.20 -3.60
CA HIS A 99 7.96 -3.48 -3.32
C HIS A 99 7.75 -1.97 -3.10
N ILE A 100 6.85 -1.34 -3.86
CA ILE A 100 6.69 0.12 -3.90
C ILE A 100 5.59 0.62 -2.97
N ALA A 101 4.52 -0.14 -2.79
CA ALA A 101 3.35 0.32 -2.06
C ALA A 101 3.63 0.44 -0.56
N TYR A 102 3.73 1.69 -0.09
CA TYR A 102 3.77 2.01 1.33
C TYR A 102 3.02 3.31 1.63
N VAL A 103 2.43 3.36 2.83
CA VAL A 103 1.88 4.57 3.45
C VAL A 103 2.70 4.85 4.70
N LYS A 104 3.38 5.99 4.73
CA LYS A 104 4.12 6.50 5.88
C LYS A 104 3.37 7.69 6.45
N ILE A 105 3.13 7.64 7.75
CA ILE A 105 2.52 8.70 8.55
C ILE A 105 3.60 9.10 9.56
N SER A 106 4.27 10.22 9.31
CA SER A 106 5.32 10.77 10.18
C SER A 106 4.86 12.09 10.81
N PRO A 107 5.59 12.60 11.84
CA PRO A 107 5.37 13.95 12.38
C PRO A 107 5.35 15.04 11.29
N GLU A 108 6.14 14.85 10.23
CA GLU A 108 6.25 15.75 9.06
C GLU A 108 5.05 15.69 8.11
N GLY A 109 4.17 14.68 8.24
CA GLY A 109 2.98 14.51 7.38
C GLY A 109 2.74 13.07 6.89
N VAL A 110 1.78 12.94 5.97
CA VAL A 110 1.43 11.69 5.29
C VAL A 110 2.19 11.60 3.97
N GLU A 111 3.01 10.56 3.85
CA GLU A 111 3.65 10.10 2.62
C GLU A 111 2.92 8.87 2.10
N GLN A 112 2.27 8.99 0.95
CA GLN A 112 1.69 7.85 0.26
C GLN A 112 2.44 7.60 -1.05
N ARG A 113 2.93 6.38 -1.22
CA ARG A 113 3.49 5.92 -2.49
C ARG A 113 2.61 4.80 -3.03
N MET A 114 1.91 5.10 -4.13
CA MET A 114 1.11 4.15 -4.88
C MET A 114 1.69 3.95 -6.28
N TRP A 115 1.33 2.81 -6.88
CA TRP A 115 1.74 2.27 -8.19
C TRP A 115 2.26 3.28 -9.24
N SER A 116 1.57 4.42 -9.44
CA SER A 116 1.93 5.44 -10.42
C SER A 116 1.97 6.88 -9.86
N ALA A 117 1.70 7.09 -8.57
CA ALA A 117 1.61 8.43 -8.00
C ALA A 117 2.98 8.87 -7.45
N ARG A 118 3.43 10.10 -7.79
CA ARG A 118 4.56 10.76 -7.12
C ARG A 118 4.37 10.65 -5.61
N THR A 119 5.45 10.41 -4.87
CA THR A 119 5.46 10.55 -3.41
C THR A 119 4.98 11.96 -3.06
N THR A 120 3.73 12.10 -2.61
CA THR A 120 3.20 13.37 -2.14
C THR A 120 3.27 13.36 -0.62
N VAL A 121 4.04 14.30 -0.07
CA VAL A 121 4.10 14.59 1.36
C VAL A 121 3.06 15.66 1.62
N TYR A 122 2.05 15.36 2.45
CA TYR A 122 1.09 16.36 2.90
C TYR A 122 1.19 16.52 4.42
N PRO A 123 1.45 17.72 4.94
CA PRO A 123 1.40 17.97 6.38
C PRO A 123 -0.04 17.83 6.88
N PHE A 124 -0.25 17.43 8.14
CA PHE A 124 -1.60 17.17 8.67
C PHE A 124 -2.52 18.37 8.58
N ASN A 125 -1.98 19.57 8.80
CA ASN A 125 -2.70 20.84 8.69
C ASN A 125 -3.22 21.16 7.27
N ALA A 126 -2.76 20.46 6.23
CA ALA A 126 -3.27 20.63 4.88
C ALA A 126 -4.60 19.90 4.65
N ILE A 127 -4.99 18.97 5.54
CA ILE A 127 -6.23 18.21 5.45
C ILE A 127 -7.38 19.11 5.90
N ASP A 128 -8.24 19.47 4.96
CA ASP A 128 -9.40 20.32 5.21
C ASP A 128 -10.69 19.53 5.34
N GLY A 129 -10.80 18.41 4.60
CA GLY A 129 -12.00 17.60 4.64
C GLY A 129 -11.76 16.11 4.47
N ILE A 130 -12.72 15.34 4.96
CA ILE A 130 -12.82 13.90 4.81
C ILE A 130 -14.23 13.58 4.32
N GLU A 131 -14.30 12.73 3.30
CA GLU A 131 -15.54 12.20 2.76
C GLU A 131 -15.52 10.67 2.87
N TYR A 132 -16.60 10.14 3.43
CA TYR A 132 -16.86 8.72 3.54
C TYR A 132 -17.92 8.35 2.51
N TYR A 133 -17.53 7.49 1.58
CA TYR A 133 -18.43 6.91 0.61
C TYR A 133 -18.74 5.48 1.06
N GLU A 134 -19.97 5.27 1.52
CA GLU A 134 -20.48 3.93 1.75
C GLU A 134 -20.79 3.30 0.39
N ALA A 135 -20.29 2.08 0.21
CA ALA A 135 -20.53 1.31 -0.99
C ALA A 135 -22.03 1.03 -1.18
N THR A 136 -22.62 1.56 -2.26
CA THR A 136 -24.05 1.39 -2.57
C THR A 136 -24.43 -0.01 -3.05
N SER A 137 -23.48 -0.94 -3.22
CA SER A 137 -23.74 -2.29 -3.75
C SER A 137 -22.92 -3.39 -3.06
N THR A 138 -23.39 -4.64 -3.15
CA THR A 138 -22.86 -5.86 -2.48
C THR A 138 -21.39 -6.19 -2.77
N ASP A 139 -20.75 -5.48 -3.70
CA ASP A 139 -19.36 -5.71 -4.15
C ASP A 139 -18.51 -4.42 -4.18
N ASP A 140 -19.11 -3.27 -3.81
CA ASP A 140 -18.37 -2.00 -3.70
C ASP A 140 -17.70 -1.92 -2.33
N GLN A 141 -16.52 -1.30 -2.30
CA GLN A 141 -15.72 -1.16 -1.10
C GLN A 141 -15.92 0.24 -0.52
N ASP A 142 -16.20 0.34 0.79
CA ASP A 142 -16.23 1.63 1.49
C ASP A 142 -14.95 2.40 1.18
N LEU A 143 -15.08 3.66 0.77
CA LEU A 143 -13.97 4.51 0.38
C LEU A 143 -13.91 5.75 1.26
N VAL A 144 -12.73 6.02 1.80
CA VAL A 144 -12.48 7.25 2.56
C VAL A 144 -11.51 8.11 1.77
N SER A 145 -11.93 9.34 1.47
CA SER A 145 -11.19 10.32 0.69
C SER A 145 -10.87 11.54 1.55
N PHE A 146 -9.61 12.00 1.51
CA PHE A 146 -9.12 13.18 2.23
C PHE A 146 -8.80 14.28 1.24
N TYR A 147 -9.24 15.50 1.52
CA TYR A 147 -9.12 16.66 0.64
C TYR A 147 -8.39 17.81 1.31
N SER A 148 -7.64 18.59 0.51
CA SER A 148 -7.08 19.89 0.93
C SER A 148 -8.11 21.02 0.80
N LYS A 149 -7.79 22.21 1.36
CA LYS A 149 -8.60 23.43 1.16
C LYS A 149 -8.84 23.78 -0.30
N SER A 150 -7.91 23.41 -1.19
CA SER A 150 -8.03 23.63 -2.63
C SER A 150 -8.87 22.57 -3.35
N GLY A 151 -9.48 21.63 -2.62
CA GLY A 151 -10.22 20.49 -3.18
C GLY A 151 -9.32 19.41 -3.78
N LYS A 152 -8.01 19.44 -3.55
CA LYS A 152 -7.08 18.44 -4.08
C LYS A 152 -7.15 17.18 -3.23
N LEU A 153 -7.29 16.02 -3.88
CA LEU A 153 -7.24 14.73 -3.21
C LEU A 153 -5.83 14.51 -2.60
N ILE A 154 -5.80 14.35 -1.27
CA ILE A 154 -4.60 14.10 -0.47
C ILE A 154 -4.35 12.59 -0.40
N ALA A 155 -5.36 11.82 -0.04
CA ALA A 155 -5.30 10.38 0.10
C ALA A 155 -6.69 9.78 -0.11
N ALA A 156 -6.75 8.57 -0.68
CA ALA A 156 -7.96 7.77 -0.73
C ALA A 156 -7.61 6.31 -0.45
N PHE A 157 -8.38 5.65 0.43
CA PHE A 157 -8.21 4.23 0.70
C PHE A 157 -9.49 3.60 1.26
N CYS A 158 -9.61 2.29 1.08
CA CYS A 158 -10.66 1.51 1.73
C CYS A 158 -10.24 1.16 3.18
N PRO A 159 -10.97 1.63 4.20
CA PRO A 159 -10.59 1.42 5.60
C PRO A 159 -10.76 -0.04 6.03
N ILE A 160 -11.66 -0.80 5.41
CA ILE A 160 -11.95 -2.21 5.79
C ILE A 160 -10.84 -3.15 5.30
N ILE A 161 -10.44 -3.03 4.03
CA ILE A 161 -9.47 -3.96 3.41
C ILE A 161 -8.04 -3.64 3.82
N HIS A 162 -7.68 -2.36 3.78
CA HIS A 162 -6.31 -1.95 4.10
C HIS A 162 -6.10 -1.84 5.62
N LYS A 163 -7.18 -1.92 6.41
CA LYS A 163 -7.23 -1.78 7.87
C LYS A 163 -6.46 -0.55 8.36
N ASN A 164 -6.41 0.50 7.54
CA ASN A 164 -5.60 1.69 7.77
C ASN A 164 -6.47 2.77 8.41
N TYR A 165 -6.54 2.80 9.74
CA TYR A 165 -7.38 3.76 10.47
C TYR A 165 -6.60 4.96 10.99
N ARG A 166 -5.27 4.94 10.92
CA ARG A 166 -4.41 5.94 11.54
C ARG A 166 -4.70 7.36 11.07
N LEU A 167 -4.87 7.57 9.78
CA LEU A 167 -5.19 8.90 9.25
C LEU A 167 -6.59 9.36 9.70
N MET A 168 -7.55 8.44 9.75
CA MET A 168 -8.88 8.69 10.31
C MET A 168 -8.79 9.02 11.80
N ALA A 169 -7.94 8.32 12.56
CA ALA A 169 -7.70 8.55 13.98
C ALA A 169 -7.10 9.94 14.27
N ILE A 170 -6.15 10.38 13.43
CA ILE A 170 -5.57 11.74 13.51
C ILE A 170 -6.63 12.81 13.22
N VAL A 171 -7.45 12.61 12.19
CA VAL A 171 -8.54 13.55 11.87
C VAL A 171 -9.60 13.55 12.97
N ARG A 172 -9.90 12.38 13.55
CA ARG A 172 -10.83 12.28 14.69
C ARG A 172 -10.28 12.99 15.92
N PHE A 173 -8.99 12.83 16.23
CA PHE A 173 -8.33 13.60 17.28
C PHE A 173 -8.50 15.11 17.06
N ARG A 174 -8.30 15.59 15.82
CA ARG A 174 -8.48 17.01 15.45
C ARG A 174 -9.91 17.50 15.66
N ILE A 175 -10.91 16.66 15.38
CA ILE A 175 -12.32 16.99 15.60
C ILE A 175 -12.64 17.03 17.10
N GLU A 176 -12.13 16.06 17.88
CA GLU A 176 -12.45 15.94 19.31
C GLU A 176 -11.70 16.94 20.20
N ASN A 177 -10.51 17.39 19.80
CA ASN A 177 -9.63 18.25 20.61
C ASN A 177 -9.43 19.66 20.02
N GLU A 178 -10.08 19.95 18.90
CA GLU A 178 -10.00 21.24 18.18
C GLU A 178 -8.58 21.68 17.75
N ARG A 179 -7.59 20.78 17.84
CA ARG A 179 -6.20 21.01 17.44
C ARG A 179 -5.61 19.76 16.80
N TRP A 180 -4.58 19.93 15.97
CA TRP A 180 -3.82 18.80 15.43
C TRP A 180 -3.00 18.12 16.55
N PRO A 181 -2.83 16.78 16.50
CA PRO A 181 -2.01 16.08 17.48
C PRO A 181 -0.54 16.47 17.32
N ASP A 182 0.12 16.71 18.45
CA ASP A 182 1.57 16.86 18.51
C ASP A 182 2.19 15.45 18.55
N MET A 183 2.83 15.05 17.45
CA MET A 183 3.42 13.72 17.33
C MET A 183 4.74 13.56 18.10
N ASP A 184 5.23 14.63 18.74
CA ASP A 184 6.34 14.57 19.70
C ASP A 184 5.84 14.45 21.15
N ASN A 185 4.54 14.63 21.39
CA ASN A 185 3.92 14.50 22.71
C ASN A 185 3.39 13.07 22.95
N PRO A 186 3.93 12.31 23.93
CA PRO A 186 3.49 10.95 24.22
C PRO A 186 1.99 10.81 24.54
N SER A 187 1.36 11.83 25.14
CA SER A 187 -0.07 11.82 25.47
C SER A 187 -0.94 11.86 24.22
N ASP A 188 -0.56 12.68 23.24
CA ASP A 188 -1.29 12.80 21.98
C ASP A 188 -1.14 11.53 21.16
N ILE A 189 0.07 10.96 21.11
CA ILE A 189 0.32 9.67 20.47
C ILE A 189 -0.58 8.59 21.08
N ALA A 190 -0.62 8.47 22.41
CA ALA A 190 -1.45 7.47 23.09
C ALA A 190 -2.94 7.63 22.77
N ARG A 191 -3.41 8.88 22.62
CA ARG A 191 -4.81 9.15 22.25
C ARG A 191 -5.11 8.81 20.80
N VAL A 192 -4.21 9.13 19.88
CA VAL A 192 -4.33 8.70 18.47
C VAL A 192 -4.25 7.18 18.37
N ASP A 193 -3.40 6.51 19.16
CA ASP A 193 -3.31 5.04 19.22
C ASP A 193 -4.63 4.41 19.70
N ALA A 194 -5.28 5.01 20.70
CA ALA A 194 -6.60 4.56 21.16
C ALA A 194 -7.69 4.71 20.09
N LEU A 195 -7.56 5.72 19.22
CA LEU A 195 -8.48 5.98 18.11
C LEU A 195 -8.14 5.18 16.84
N ASP A 196 -6.96 4.54 16.75
CA ASP A 196 -6.52 3.71 15.60
C ASP A 196 -7.21 2.33 15.61
N SER A 197 -8.53 2.36 15.77
CA SER A 197 -9.44 1.23 15.95
C SER A 197 -10.51 1.28 14.86
N GLY A 198 -10.59 0.21 14.05
CA GLY A 198 -11.62 0.07 13.03
C GLY A 198 -13.05 0.08 13.59
N PRO A 199 -13.36 -0.70 14.64
CA PRO A 199 -14.69 -0.73 15.25
C PRO A 199 -15.17 0.62 15.79
N ASP A 200 -14.28 1.50 16.21
CA ASP A 200 -14.67 2.80 16.78
C ASP A 200 -14.63 3.93 15.75
N THR A 201 -13.64 3.92 14.85
CA THR A 201 -13.36 5.06 13.97
C THR A 201 -14.08 4.96 12.63
N VAL A 202 -14.33 3.76 12.10
CA VAL A 202 -15.11 3.61 10.86
C VAL A 202 -16.57 4.04 11.05
N PRO A 203 -17.30 3.59 12.08
CA PRO A 203 -18.68 4.02 12.28
C PRO A 203 -18.80 5.53 12.54
N TYR A 204 -17.81 6.13 13.22
CA TYR A 204 -17.78 7.57 13.47
C TYR A 204 -17.80 8.40 12.18
N PHE A 205 -16.95 8.06 11.20
CA PHE A 205 -16.92 8.76 9.93
C PHE A 205 -18.05 8.36 8.99
N ARG A 206 -18.50 7.10 9.03
CA ARG A 206 -19.68 6.66 8.30
C ARG A 206 -20.92 7.47 8.69
N GLY A 207 -21.16 7.67 10.00
CA GLY A 207 -22.29 8.46 10.48
C GLY A 207 -22.19 9.96 10.19
N LYS A 208 -20.99 10.48 9.91
CA LYS A 208 -20.79 11.90 9.55
C LYS A 208 -20.84 12.16 8.05
N GLU A 209 -20.56 11.16 7.21
CA GLU A 209 -20.47 11.20 5.74
C GLU A 209 -19.43 12.18 5.19
N LYS A 210 -19.45 13.45 5.63
CA LYS A 210 -18.54 14.50 5.22
C LYS A 210 -18.22 15.43 6.39
N VAL A 211 -16.93 15.71 6.58
CA VAL A 211 -16.43 16.73 7.51
C VAL A 211 -15.51 17.67 6.73
N THR A 212 -15.67 18.99 6.93
CA THR A 212 -14.91 20.05 6.22
C THR A 212 -14.47 21.14 7.21
N GLY A 213 -13.54 22.01 6.82
CA GLY A 213 -13.07 23.12 7.66
C GLY A 213 -12.04 22.70 8.72
N LEU A 214 -11.38 21.56 8.54
CA LEU A 214 -10.39 21.03 9.50
C LEU A 214 -9.06 21.78 9.45
N ALA A 215 -8.75 22.41 8.32
CA ALA A 215 -7.49 23.12 8.08
C ALA A 215 -7.53 24.59 8.54
N ASP A 216 -8.71 25.13 8.84
CA ASP A 216 -8.85 26.41 9.54
C ASP A 216 -8.63 26.17 11.04
N VAL A 217 -7.52 26.68 11.54
CA VAL A 217 -7.27 26.85 12.97
C VAL A 217 -7.37 28.35 13.16
N ASP A 218 -8.35 28.83 13.94
CA ASP A 218 -8.26 30.17 14.48
C ASP A 218 -6.98 30.21 15.33
N MET A 219 -5.94 30.85 14.80
CA MET A 219 -4.72 31.19 15.54
C MET A 219 -5.00 32.37 16.47
#